data_AF-A0A3N5GQ36-F1
#
_entry.id   AF-A0A3N5GQ36-F1
#
_cell.length_a   1.000
_cell.length_b   1.000
_cell.length_c   1.000
_cell.angle_alpha   90.00
_cell.angle_beta   90.00
_cell.angle_gamma   90.00
#
_symmetry.space_group_name_H-M   'P 1'
#
loop_
_entity.id
_entity.type
_entity.pdbx_description
1 polymer ?
#
loop_
_entity_poly.entity_id
_entity_poly.type
_entity_poly.pdbx_seq_one_letter_code
_entity_poly.pdbx_strand_id
1 'polypeptide(L)'
;MAKTLAELEVEQRLSPPPPAARERQWFGHPHGLSTLFFTELWERFSYYGMRAILVLFMTNAIATGGLGMTDGTATAIYGLYTAAVYLSALPGGWIADRLLGQRRAVFVGGVIIAAGHFTMAVPSITTFYGGLILIVLGTGLLKPNVSAMVGDLYPEGGARRDAGFSVYYMGSNTGAFLGPLICGYLGENVNWHLGFSAAGIGMVLG
;
A
#
# COMPACT_ATOMS: atom_id res chain seq x y z
N MET A 1 28.43 36.39 44.78
CA MET A 1 28.66 37.03 43.46
C MET A 1 27.58 36.53 42.53
N ALA A 2 26.63 37.39 42.16
CA ALA A 2 25.60 37.04 41.18
C ALA A 2 26.19 37.19 39.78
N LYS A 3 26.07 36.16 38.94
CA LYS A 3 26.47 36.23 37.53
C LYS A 3 25.67 37.31 36.83
N THR A 4 26.33 38.10 35.99
CA THR A 4 25.70 39.13 35.17
C THR A 4 24.87 38.50 34.04
N LEU A 5 23.84 39.18 33.55
CA LEU A 5 22.98 38.69 32.46
C LEU A 5 23.78 38.32 31.21
N ALA A 6 24.86 39.05 30.93
CA ALA A 6 25.78 38.75 29.82
C ALA A 6 26.52 37.41 30.01
N GLU A 7 26.91 37.06 31.24
CA GLU A 7 27.55 35.77 31.54
C GLU A 7 26.55 34.62 31.37
N LEU A 8 25.27 34.82 31.72
CA LEU A 8 24.22 33.82 31.53
C LEU A 8 23.90 33.61 30.05
N GLU A 9 23.86 34.67 29.24
CA GLU A 9 23.64 34.56 27.79
C GLU A 9 24.80 33.88 27.07
N VAL A 10 26.04 34.12 27.52
CA VAL A 10 27.23 33.45 26.97
C VAL A 10 27.25 31.98 27.36
N GLU A 11 26.93 31.64 28.61
CA GLU A 11 26.84 30.25 29.09
C GLU A 11 25.73 29.48 28.36
N GLN A 12 24.60 30.13 28.07
CA GLN A 12 23.49 29.56 27.31
C GLN A 12 23.81 29.39 25.81
N ARG A 13 24.70 30.21 25.23
CA ARG A 13 25.21 30.04 23.86
C ARG A 13 26.30 28.97 23.75
N LEU A 14 27.03 28.72 24.83
CA LEU A 14 28.11 27.74 24.90
C LEU A 14 27.65 26.35 25.37
N SER A 15 26.46 26.24 25.95
CA SER A 15 25.89 24.94 26.29
C SER A 15 25.63 24.14 25.00
N PRO A 16 26.16 22.90 24.89
CA PRO A 16 25.89 22.06 23.74
C PRO A 16 24.38 21.86 23.60
N PRO A 17 23.84 21.85 22.35
CA PRO A 17 22.43 21.60 22.16
C PRO A 17 22.04 20.29 22.85
N PRO A 18 20.87 20.22 23.51
CA PRO A 18 20.42 18.99 24.14
C PRO A 18 20.52 17.87 23.10
N PRO A 19 21.01 16.66 23.48
CA PRO A 19 21.15 15.58 22.54
C PRO A 19 19.80 15.39 21.83
N ALA A 20 19.80 15.56 20.50
CA ALA A 20 18.61 15.36 19.69
C ALA A 20 17.98 14.04 20.14
N ALA A 21 16.72 14.09 20.57
CA ALA A 21 16.02 12.93 21.08
C ALA A 21 16.24 11.79 20.09
N ARG A 22 16.97 10.76 20.51
CA ARG A 22 17.44 9.68 19.63
C ARG A 22 16.19 9.09 18.95
N GLU A 23 15.97 9.44 17.68
CA GLU A 23 14.81 8.95 16.95
C GLU A 23 14.80 7.44 17.08
N ARG A 24 13.65 6.86 17.39
CA ARG A 24 13.53 5.41 17.46
C ARG A 24 13.93 4.86 16.10
N GLN A 25 14.90 3.96 16.07
CA GLN A 25 15.38 3.34 14.84
C GLN A 25 14.80 1.94 14.70
N TRP A 26 14.46 1.56 13.48
CA TRP A 26 14.03 0.22 13.11
C TRP A 26 15.09 -0.37 12.18
N PHE A 27 15.87 -1.33 12.67
CA PHE A 27 17.03 -1.90 11.96
C PHE A 27 18.01 -0.84 11.41
N GLY A 28 18.25 0.26 12.14
CA GLY A 28 19.15 1.35 11.70
C GLY A 28 18.52 2.39 10.76
N HIS A 29 17.22 2.24 10.44
CA HIS A 29 16.44 3.16 9.64
C HIS A 29 15.47 4.00 10.50
N PRO A 30 14.99 5.16 10.01
CA PRO A 30 13.96 5.94 10.70
C PRO A 30 12.72 5.09 10.98
N HIS A 31 12.10 5.26 12.15
CA HIS A 31 10.92 4.46 12.56
C HIS A 31 9.80 4.47 11.52
N GLY A 32 9.63 5.58 10.79
CA GLY A 32 8.63 5.71 9.73
C GLY A 32 8.77 4.65 8.63
N LEU A 33 9.98 4.12 8.40
CA LEU A 33 10.19 3.06 7.42
C LEU A 33 9.42 1.78 7.80
N SER A 34 9.31 1.46 9.09
CA SER A 34 8.58 0.27 9.54
C SER A 34 7.09 0.36 9.16
N THR A 35 6.47 1.52 9.35
CA THR A 35 5.07 1.75 8.95
C THR A 35 4.92 1.63 7.44
N LEU A 36 5.77 2.31 6.67
CA LEU A 36 5.72 2.25 5.20
C LEU A 36 5.99 0.84 4.65
N PHE A 37 6.85 0.08 5.31
CA PHE A 37 7.11 -1.33 5.01
C PHE A 37 5.86 -2.18 5.17
N PHE A 38 5.17 -2.09 6.31
CA PHE A 38 3.97 -2.89 6.55
C PHE A 38 2.79 -2.46 5.68
N THR A 39 2.58 -1.15 5.49
CA THR A 39 1.57 -0.64 4.56
C THR A 39 1.82 -1.17 3.14
N GLU A 40 3.06 -1.16 2.67
CA GLU A 40 3.43 -1.70 1.37
C GLU A 40 3.26 -3.23 1.29
N LEU A 41 3.70 -3.96 2.30
CA LEU A 41 3.56 -5.42 2.36
C LEU A 41 2.09 -5.82 2.23
N TRP A 42 1.22 -5.20 3.02
CA TRP A 42 -0.20 -5.54 3.05
C TRP A 42 -0.95 -5.09 1.80
N GLU A 43 -0.59 -3.95 1.23
CA GLU A 43 -1.18 -3.49 -0.03
C GLU A 43 -0.77 -4.41 -1.20
N ARG A 44 0.49 -4.86 -1.23
CA ARG A 44 0.98 -5.84 -2.22
C ARG A 44 0.40 -7.23 -2.01
N PHE A 45 0.24 -7.66 -0.76
CA PHE A 45 -0.51 -8.87 -0.42
C PHE A 45 -1.92 -8.85 -1.02
N SER A 46 -2.66 -7.76 -0.76
CA SER A 46 -4.03 -7.58 -1.26
C SER A 46 -4.07 -7.58 -2.79
N TYR A 47 -3.22 -6.78 -3.43
CA TYR A 47 -3.19 -6.63 -4.88
C TYR A 47 -2.82 -7.92 -5.61
N TYR A 48 -1.74 -8.58 -5.21
CA TYR A 48 -1.30 -9.81 -5.88
C TYR A 48 -2.17 -11.02 -5.50
N GLY A 49 -2.68 -11.08 -4.27
CA GLY A 49 -3.62 -12.11 -3.84
C GLY A 49 -4.92 -12.09 -4.64
N MET A 50 -5.52 -10.90 -4.81
CA MET A 50 -6.70 -10.74 -5.67
C MET A 50 -6.38 -11.08 -7.13
N ARG A 51 -5.24 -10.60 -7.67
CA ARG A 51 -4.85 -10.88 -9.07
C ARG A 51 -4.60 -12.35 -9.36
N ALA A 52 -4.15 -13.13 -8.38
CA ALA A 52 -3.91 -14.57 -8.55
C ALA A 52 -5.22 -15.33 -8.84
N ILE A 53 -6.32 -14.93 -8.21
CA ILE A 53 -7.62 -15.58 -8.38
C ILE A 53 -8.53 -14.87 -9.37
N LEU A 54 -8.19 -13.65 -9.82
CA LEU A 54 -9.10 -12.81 -10.60
C LEU A 54 -9.55 -13.46 -11.91
N VAL A 55 -8.59 -13.94 -12.72
CA VAL A 55 -8.91 -14.62 -14.00
C VAL A 55 -9.61 -15.96 -13.75
N LEU A 56 -9.13 -16.72 -12.75
CA LEU A 56 -9.73 -18.00 -12.38
C LEU A 56 -11.20 -17.83 -11.99
N PHE A 57 -11.53 -16.84 -11.16
CA PHE A 57 -12.90 -16.52 -10.80
C PHE A 57 -13.76 -16.13 -12.01
N MET A 58 -13.22 -15.32 -12.93
CA MET A 58 -13.95 -14.91 -14.13
C MET A 58 -14.27 -16.09 -15.05
N THR A 59 -13.32 -17.01 -15.25
CA THR A 59 -13.47 -18.14 -16.20
C THR A 59 -14.15 -19.36 -15.58
N ASN A 60 -14.09 -19.52 -14.26
CA ASN A 60 -14.73 -20.63 -13.56
C ASN A 60 -16.25 -20.62 -13.77
N ALA A 61 -16.85 -21.81 -13.85
CA ALA A 61 -18.27 -21.95 -14.19
C ALA A 61 -19.18 -21.33 -13.12
N ILE A 62 -20.34 -20.82 -13.55
CA ILE A 62 -21.35 -20.26 -12.63
C ILE A 62 -21.81 -21.33 -11.62
N ALA A 63 -21.90 -22.59 -12.04
CA ALA A 63 -22.26 -23.72 -11.17
C ALA A 63 -21.26 -23.94 -10.02
N THR A 64 -20.00 -23.52 -10.19
CA THR A 64 -18.92 -23.62 -9.18
C THR A 64 -18.60 -22.26 -8.55
N GLY A 65 -19.47 -21.26 -8.74
CA GLY A 65 -19.37 -19.95 -8.10
C GLY A 65 -18.54 -18.91 -8.84
N GLY A 66 -18.06 -19.19 -10.05
CA GLY A 66 -17.38 -18.23 -10.92
C GLY A 66 -18.35 -17.43 -11.81
N LEU A 67 -17.81 -16.66 -12.76
CA LEU A 67 -18.62 -15.83 -13.68
C LEU A 67 -18.91 -16.49 -15.04
N GLY A 68 -18.26 -17.61 -15.37
CA GLY A 68 -18.46 -18.35 -16.63
C GLY A 68 -18.07 -17.58 -17.89
N MET A 69 -17.13 -16.63 -17.78
CA MET A 69 -16.63 -15.85 -18.92
C MET A 69 -15.65 -16.67 -19.78
N THR A 70 -15.47 -16.26 -21.03
CA THR A 70 -14.41 -16.82 -21.87
C THR A 70 -13.03 -16.33 -21.43
N ASP A 71 -11.99 -17.13 -21.66
CA ASP A 71 -10.60 -16.75 -21.37
C ASP A 71 -10.19 -15.43 -22.05
N GLY A 72 -10.67 -15.19 -23.28
CA GLY A 72 -10.43 -13.95 -24.01
C GLY A 72 -11.04 -12.72 -23.32
N THR A 73 -12.28 -12.84 -22.83
CA THR A 73 -12.93 -11.76 -22.07
C THR A 73 -12.23 -11.54 -20.73
N ALA A 74 -11.93 -12.60 -20.00
CA ALA A 74 -11.31 -12.53 -18.68
C ALA A 74 -9.90 -11.89 -18.73
N THR A 75 -9.08 -12.29 -19.70
CA THR A 75 -7.74 -11.71 -19.91
C THR A 75 -7.79 -10.27 -20.39
N ALA A 76 -8.79 -9.89 -21.21
CA ALA A 76 -9.00 -8.50 -21.61
C ALA A 76 -9.37 -7.61 -20.41
N ILE A 77 -10.29 -8.06 -19.55
CA ILE A 77 -10.65 -7.35 -18.31
C ILE A 77 -9.43 -7.20 -17.40
N TYR A 78 -8.65 -8.26 -17.22
CA TYR A 78 -7.43 -8.23 -16.42
C TYR A 78 -6.39 -7.24 -16.97
N GLY A 79 -6.20 -7.23 -18.29
CA GLY A 79 -5.30 -6.29 -18.98
C GLY A 79 -5.73 -4.84 -18.81
N LEU A 80 -7.03 -4.56 -19.01
CA LEU A 80 -7.60 -3.23 -18.83
C LEU A 80 -7.50 -2.76 -17.38
N TYR A 81 -7.81 -3.63 -16.42
CA TYR A 81 -7.65 -3.36 -14.99
C TYR A 81 -6.20 -2.97 -14.67
N THR A 82 -5.23 -3.78 -15.12
CA THR A 82 -3.81 -3.54 -14.87
C THR A 82 -3.36 -2.21 -15.49
N ALA A 83 -3.75 -1.93 -16.74
CA ALA A 83 -3.45 -0.66 -17.39
C ALA A 83 -4.06 0.54 -16.64
N ALA A 84 -5.31 0.41 -16.18
CA ALA A 84 -5.99 1.45 -15.42
C ALA A 84 -5.29 1.74 -14.08
N VAL A 85 -4.81 0.71 -13.37
CA VAL A 85 -4.00 0.88 -12.14
C VAL A 85 -2.76 1.74 -12.43
N TYR A 86 -2.00 1.42 -13.47
CA TYR A 86 -0.80 2.20 -13.82
C TYR A 86 -1.13 3.63 -14.24
N LEU A 87 -2.19 3.84 -15.02
CA LEU A 87 -2.62 5.16 -15.45
C LEU A 87 -3.13 6.01 -14.28
N SER A 88 -3.84 5.40 -13.34
CA SER A 88 -4.41 6.09 -12.16
C SER A 88 -3.35 6.65 -11.20
N ALA A 89 -2.12 6.15 -11.25
CA ALA A 89 -1.02 6.66 -10.43
C ALA A 89 -0.64 8.11 -10.78
N LEU A 90 -0.79 8.52 -12.05
CA LEU A 90 -0.48 9.88 -12.49
C LEU A 90 -1.39 10.94 -11.82
N PRO A 91 -2.73 10.86 -11.93
CA PRO A 91 -3.60 11.79 -11.21
C PRO A 91 -3.50 11.62 -9.70
N GLY A 92 -3.27 10.40 -9.19
CA GLY A 92 -3.14 10.16 -7.74
C GLY A 92 -1.94 10.85 -7.10
N GLY A 93 -0.79 10.89 -7.78
CA GLY A 93 0.36 11.68 -7.36
C GLY A 93 0.06 13.19 -7.38
N TRP A 94 -0.52 13.69 -8.48
CA TRP A 94 -0.89 15.10 -8.61
C TRP A 94 -1.87 15.56 -7.52
N ILE A 95 -2.88 14.74 -7.20
CA ILE A 95 -3.85 15.02 -6.12
C ILE A 95 -3.14 15.15 -4.78
N ALA A 96 -2.19 14.27 -4.49
CA ALA A 96 -1.45 14.33 -3.23
C ALA A 96 -0.56 15.57 -3.16
N ASP A 97 0.13 15.93 -4.24
CA ASP A 97 1.03 17.08 -4.28
C ASP A 97 0.30 18.41 -4.13
N ARG A 98 -0.94 18.52 -4.65
CA ARG A 98 -1.66 19.79 -4.75
C ARG A 98 -2.82 19.95 -3.78
N LEU A 99 -3.47 18.86 -3.36
CA LEU A 99 -4.77 18.93 -2.65
C LEU A 99 -4.72 18.27 -1.27
N LEU A 100 -4.23 17.03 -1.17
CA LEU A 100 -4.39 16.21 0.03
C LEU A 100 -3.15 16.12 0.92
N GLY A 101 -1.96 16.18 0.33
CA GLY A 101 -0.72 15.72 0.96
C GLY A 101 -0.56 14.20 0.92
N GLN A 102 0.68 13.73 0.84
CA GLN A 102 1.02 12.31 0.66
C GLN A 102 0.42 11.39 1.74
N ARG A 103 0.55 11.76 3.03
CA ARG A 103 0.06 10.92 4.14
C ARG A 103 -1.45 10.68 4.09
N ARG A 104 -2.24 11.72 3.76
CA ARG A 104 -3.69 11.59 3.63
C ARG A 104 -4.07 10.80 2.38
N ALA A 105 -3.35 11.02 1.27
CA ALA A 105 -3.54 10.27 0.04
C ALA A 105 -3.31 8.76 0.25
N VAL A 106 -2.23 8.38 0.95
CA VAL A 106 -1.96 6.98 1.31
C VAL A 106 -3.07 6.38 2.17
N PHE A 107 -3.50 7.09 3.22
CA PHE A 107 -4.57 6.60 4.10
C PHE A 107 -5.91 6.43 3.37
N VAL A 108 -6.36 7.46 2.64
CA VAL A 108 -7.61 7.41 1.88
C VAL A 108 -7.53 6.35 0.78
N GLY A 109 -6.40 6.25 0.09
CA GLY A 109 -6.17 5.23 -0.92
C GLY A 109 -6.31 3.82 -0.34
N GLY A 110 -5.70 3.56 0.82
CA GLY A 110 -5.80 2.28 1.53
C GLY A 110 -7.24 1.92 1.92
N VAL A 111 -8.01 2.87 2.44
CA VAL A 111 -9.43 2.68 2.78
C VAL A 111 -10.25 2.33 1.53
N ILE A 112 -10.00 3.02 0.41
CA ILE A 112 -10.69 2.75 -0.86
C ILE A 112 -10.33 1.36 -1.39
N ILE A 113 -9.06 0.94 -1.30
CA ILE A 113 -8.62 -0.41 -1.70
C ILE A 113 -9.34 -1.46 -0.86
N ALA A 114 -9.38 -1.29 0.47
CA ALA A 114 -10.05 -2.23 1.37
C ALA A 114 -11.55 -2.34 1.05
N ALA A 115 -12.21 -1.19 0.86
CA ALA A 115 -13.61 -1.15 0.44
C ALA A 115 -13.82 -1.86 -0.90
N GLY A 116 -12.91 -1.72 -1.87
CA GLY A 116 -12.99 -2.42 -3.15
C GLY A 116 -12.96 -3.94 -3.00
N HIS A 117 -12.06 -4.47 -2.18
CA HIS A 117 -11.97 -5.92 -1.92
C HIS A 117 -13.21 -6.46 -1.19
N PHE A 118 -13.72 -5.75 -0.17
CA PHE A 118 -14.96 -6.15 0.48
C PHE A 118 -16.19 -6.00 -0.42
N THR A 119 -16.17 -5.07 -1.38
CA THR A 119 -17.20 -4.99 -2.40
C THR A 119 -17.20 -6.24 -3.27
N MET A 120 -16.03 -6.74 -3.68
CA MET A 120 -15.90 -8.00 -4.45
C MET A 120 -16.29 -9.26 -3.64
N ALA A 121 -16.31 -9.17 -2.32
CA ALA A 121 -16.79 -10.26 -1.46
C ALA A 121 -18.31 -10.49 -1.58
N VAL A 122 -19.07 -9.53 -2.10
CA VAL A 122 -20.50 -9.71 -2.37
C VAL A 122 -20.67 -10.42 -3.72
N PRO A 123 -21.44 -11.52 -3.81
CA PRO A 123 -21.60 -12.32 -5.03
C PRO A 123 -22.53 -11.64 -6.04
N SER A 124 -22.03 -10.58 -6.69
CA SER A 124 -22.72 -9.88 -7.77
C SER A 124 -21.73 -9.34 -8.81
N ILE A 125 -22.14 -9.36 -10.08
CA ILE A 125 -21.33 -8.81 -11.18
C ILE A 125 -21.15 -7.28 -11.03
N THR A 126 -22.15 -6.58 -10.49
CA THR A 126 -22.08 -5.14 -10.24
C THR A 126 -21.05 -4.82 -9.16
N THR A 127 -21.04 -5.61 -8.08
CA THR A 127 -20.09 -5.43 -6.98
C THR A 127 -18.68 -5.85 -7.38
N PHE A 128 -18.54 -6.87 -8.24
CA PHE A 128 -17.27 -7.23 -8.85
C PHE A 128 -16.62 -6.07 -9.61
N TYR A 129 -17.32 -5.47 -10.58
CA TYR A 129 -16.78 -4.35 -11.34
C TYR A 129 -16.61 -3.09 -10.49
N GLY A 130 -17.55 -2.82 -9.58
CA GLY A 130 -17.44 -1.72 -8.61
C GLY A 130 -16.18 -1.86 -7.75
N GLY A 131 -15.88 -3.07 -7.28
CA GLY A 131 -14.67 -3.36 -6.52
C GLY A 131 -13.39 -3.14 -7.31
N LEU A 132 -13.33 -3.59 -8.57
CA LEU A 132 -12.18 -3.33 -9.45
C LEU A 132 -11.92 -1.83 -9.63
N ILE A 133 -12.96 -1.03 -9.86
CA ILE A 133 -12.85 0.42 -10.01
C ILE A 133 -12.33 1.06 -8.72
N LEU A 134 -12.87 0.67 -7.56
CA LEU A 134 -12.40 1.17 -6.28
C LEU A 134 -10.92 0.83 -6.07
N ILE A 135 -10.50 -0.40 -6.32
CA ILE A 135 -9.09 -0.79 -6.17
C ILE A 135 -8.20 0.02 -7.12
N VAL A 136 -8.59 0.24 -8.37
CA VAL A 136 -7.85 1.11 -9.31
C VAL A 136 -7.64 2.50 -8.71
N LEU A 137 -8.72 3.15 -8.27
CA LEU A 137 -8.65 4.52 -7.73
C LEU A 137 -7.82 4.58 -6.44
N GLY A 138 -8.02 3.62 -5.55
CA GLY A 138 -7.32 3.54 -4.27
C GLY A 138 -5.82 3.28 -4.46
N THR A 139 -5.44 2.33 -5.32
CA THR A 139 -4.03 2.05 -5.65
C THR A 139 -3.40 3.25 -6.37
N GLY A 140 -4.11 3.92 -7.27
CA GLY A 140 -3.64 5.15 -7.90
C GLY A 140 -3.28 6.25 -6.91
N LEU A 141 -4.06 6.37 -5.82
CA LEU A 141 -3.81 7.35 -4.76
C LEU A 141 -2.75 6.88 -3.75
N LEU A 142 -2.67 5.59 -3.44
CA LEU A 142 -1.71 5.07 -2.46
C LEU A 142 -0.30 4.94 -3.05
N LYS A 143 -0.17 4.30 -4.22
CA LYS A 143 1.11 3.77 -4.71
C LYS A 143 2.20 4.80 -4.99
N PRO A 144 1.95 5.88 -5.76
CA PRO A 144 2.98 6.89 -6.00
C PRO A 144 3.37 7.61 -4.70
N ASN A 145 2.44 7.76 -3.77
CA ASN A 145 2.60 8.58 -2.58
C ASN A 145 3.31 7.86 -1.44
N VAL A 146 3.09 6.56 -1.26
CA VAL A 146 3.81 5.77 -0.26
C VAL A 146 5.32 5.71 -0.57
N SER A 147 5.69 5.58 -1.85
CA SER A 147 7.10 5.58 -2.26
C SER A 147 7.74 6.96 -2.11
N ALA A 148 6.99 8.03 -2.32
CA ALA A 148 7.46 9.39 -2.08
C ALA A 148 7.76 9.62 -0.59
N MET A 149 6.87 9.16 0.30
CA MET A 149 7.07 9.22 1.74
C MET A 149 8.33 8.46 2.20
N VAL A 150 8.70 7.35 1.56
CA VAL A 150 9.98 6.65 1.86
C VAL A 150 11.17 7.55 1.50
N GLY A 151 11.11 8.27 0.38
CA GLY A 151 12.15 9.23 -0.01
C GLY A 151 12.31 10.36 1.00
N ASP A 152 11.20 10.90 1.50
CA ASP A 152 11.18 12.00 2.45
C ASP A 152 11.78 11.64 3.83
N LEU A 153 11.88 10.35 4.16
CA LEU A 153 12.59 9.89 5.36
C LEU A 153 14.12 10.06 5.28
N TYR A 154 14.67 10.30 4.09
CA TYR A 154 16.11 10.41 3.85
C TYR A 154 16.45 11.68 3.06
N PRO A 155 16.35 12.88 3.67
CA PRO A 155 16.61 14.15 2.99
C PRO A 155 18.06 14.28 2.49
N GLU A 156 19.01 13.63 3.15
CA GLU A 156 20.42 13.60 2.75
C GLU A 156 20.71 12.61 1.60
N GLY A 157 19.77 11.72 1.29
CA GLY A 157 19.93 10.68 0.28
C GLY A 157 21.05 9.67 0.59
N GLY A 158 21.77 9.25 -0.46
CA GLY A 158 22.91 8.33 -0.38
C GLY A 158 22.58 6.89 0.02
N ALA A 159 23.60 6.14 0.44
CA ALA A 159 23.50 4.70 0.68
C ALA A 159 22.42 4.29 1.71
N ARG A 160 22.12 5.16 2.69
CA ARG A 160 21.05 4.89 3.67
C ARG A 160 19.66 4.93 3.04
N ARG A 161 19.45 5.83 2.08
CA ARG A 161 18.21 5.89 1.29
C ARG A 161 18.06 4.64 0.44
N ASP A 162 19.11 4.23 -0.27
CA ASP A 162 19.09 3.05 -1.13
C ASP A 162 18.83 1.76 -0.33
N ALA A 163 19.44 1.63 0.85
CA ALA A 163 19.15 0.55 1.79
C ALA A 163 17.70 0.62 2.30
N GLY A 164 17.19 1.82 2.60
CA GLY A 164 15.78 2.02 3.00
C GLY A 164 14.79 1.57 1.92
N PHE A 165 15.02 1.93 0.67
CA PHE A 165 14.22 1.45 -0.47
C PHE A 165 14.35 -0.07 -0.66
N SER A 166 15.53 -0.64 -0.44
CA SER A 166 15.72 -2.10 -0.50
C SER A 166 14.87 -2.82 0.55
N VAL A 167 14.87 -2.35 1.81
CA VAL A 167 14.01 -2.89 2.87
C VAL A 167 12.53 -2.73 2.52
N TYR A 168 12.13 -1.55 2.03
CA TYR A 168 10.77 -1.28 1.58
C TYR A 168 10.31 -2.27 0.48
N TYR A 169 11.15 -2.51 -0.53
CA TYR A 169 10.82 -3.48 -1.59
C TYR A 169 10.83 -4.94 -1.14
N MET A 170 11.57 -5.29 -0.08
CA MET A 170 11.45 -6.62 0.54
C MET A 170 10.04 -6.85 1.12
N GLY A 171 9.40 -5.79 1.64
CA GLY A 171 8.00 -5.85 2.06
C GLY A 171 7.07 -6.15 0.90
N SER A 172 7.25 -5.44 -0.22
CA SER A 172 6.50 -5.68 -1.46
C SER A 172 6.61 -7.13 -1.94
N ASN A 173 7.82 -7.67 -2.03
CA ASN A 173 8.07 -9.04 -2.47
C ASN A 173 7.44 -10.07 -1.51
N THR A 174 7.49 -9.80 -0.20
CA THR A 174 6.88 -10.67 0.82
C THR A 174 5.36 -10.70 0.67
N GLY A 175 4.73 -9.54 0.49
CA GLY A 175 3.29 -9.44 0.21
C GLY A 175 2.92 -10.16 -1.08
N ALA A 176 3.67 -9.93 -2.16
CA ALA A 176 3.45 -10.57 -3.45
C ALA A 176 3.62 -12.10 -3.44
N PHE A 177 4.43 -12.62 -2.52
CA PHE A 177 4.59 -14.05 -2.29
C PHE A 177 3.42 -14.64 -1.48
N LEU A 178 3.05 -14.00 -0.36
CA LEU A 178 2.03 -14.52 0.55
C LEU A 178 0.60 -14.35 0.00
N GLY A 179 0.32 -13.25 -0.71
CA GLY A 179 -0.99 -12.92 -1.25
C GLY A 179 -1.59 -14.05 -2.09
N PRO A 180 -0.92 -14.48 -3.18
CA PRO A 180 -1.38 -15.57 -4.02
C PRO A 180 -1.58 -16.88 -3.26
N LEU A 181 -0.71 -17.21 -2.30
CA LEU A 181 -0.81 -18.46 -1.54
C LEU A 181 -2.07 -18.48 -0.67
N ILE A 182 -2.35 -17.40 0.06
CA ILE A 182 -3.49 -17.33 0.98
C ILE A 182 -4.80 -17.11 0.20
N CYS A 183 -4.85 -16.09 -0.66
CA CYS A 183 -6.07 -15.76 -1.42
C CYS A 183 -6.40 -16.83 -2.46
N GLY A 184 -5.37 -17.43 -3.09
CA GLY A 184 -5.51 -18.56 -4.00
C GLY A 184 -6.10 -19.78 -3.31
N TYR A 185 -5.51 -20.18 -2.18
CA TYR A 185 -6.03 -21.31 -1.40
C TYR A 185 -7.49 -21.09 -0.99
N LEU A 186 -7.80 -19.93 -0.39
CA LEU A 186 -9.17 -19.60 0.04
C LEU A 186 -10.13 -19.50 -1.14
N GLY A 187 -9.71 -18.91 -2.26
CA GLY A 187 -10.54 -18.73 -3.44
C GLY A 187 -10.91 -20.04 -4.11
N GLU A 188 -9.90 -20.84 -4.47
CA GLU A 188 -10.07 -22.06 -5.26
C GLU A 188 -10.62 -23.24 -4.44
N ASN A 189 -10.23 -23.37 -3.18
CA ASN A 189 -10.56 -24.56 -2.37
C ASN A 189 -11.74 -24.35 -1.41
N VAL A 190 -12.09 -23.10 -1.10
CA VAL A 190 -13.14 -22.79 -0.11
C VAL A 190 -14.26 -21.98 -0.76
N ASN A 191 -13.97 -20.73 -1.15
CA ASN A 191 -14.92 -19.82 -1.79
C ASN A 191 -14.19 -18.59 -2.37
N TRP A 192 -14.49 -18.23 -3.62
CA TRP A 192 -13.90 -17.06 -4.30
C TRP A 192 -14.02 -15.76 -3.51
N HIS A 193 -15.18 -15.51 -2.89
CA HIS A 193 -15.44 -14.30 -2.12
C HIS A 193 -14.67 -14.25 -0.81
N LEU A 194 -14.30 -15.39 -0.23
CA LEU A 194 -13.38 -15.44 0.90
C LEU A 194 -11.95 -15.10 0.47
N GLY A 195 -11.54 -15.51 -0.73
CA GLY A 195 -10.28 -15.07 -1.33
C GLY A 195 -10.21 -13.55 -1.49
N PHE A 196 -11.28 -12.94 -2.03
CA PHE A 196 -11.38 -11.47 -2.13
C PHE A 196 -11.43 -10.78 -0.75
N SER A 197 -12.16 -11.36 0.21
CA SER A 197 -12.24 -10.84 1.58
C SER A 197 -10.89 -10.90 2.30
N ALA A 198 -10.11 -11.97 2.11
CA ALA A 198 -8.79 -12.12 2.71
C ALA A 198 -7.81 -11.04 2.23
N ALA A 199 -7.86 -10.71 0.94
CA ALA A 199 -7.13 -9.56 0.40
C ALA A 199 -7.56 -8.25 1.09
N GLY A 200 -8.86 -8.02 1.25
CA GLY A 200 -9.40 -6.85 1.96
C GLY A 200 -8.96 -6.77 3.43
N ILE A 201 -8.96 -7.89 4.15
CA ILE A 201 -8.43 -7.97 5.53
C ILE A 201 -6.95 -7.62 5.55
N GLY A 202 -6.17 -8.11 4.58
CA GLY A 202 -4.77 -7.73 4.44
C GLY A 202 -4.60 -6.22 4.36
N MET A 203 -5.36 -5.55 3.49
CA MET A 203 -5.32 -4.08 3.38
C MET A 203 -5.72 -3.34 4.67
N VAL A 204 -6.63 -3.88 5.48
CA VAL A 204 -7.02 -3.29 6.77
C VAL A 204 -5.91 -3.39 7.82
N LEU A 205 -5.03 -4.40 7.73
CA LEU A 205 -3.92 -4.60 8.66
C LEU A 205 -2.71 -3.66 8.40
N GLY A 206 -2.63 -3.04 7.23
CA GLY A 206 -1.52 -2.16 6.80
C GLY A 206 -1.80 -0.68 6.93
#